data_AF-A0A2V9N9Y9-F1
#
_entry.id   AF-A0A2V9N9Y9-F1
#
_cell.length_a   1.000
_cell.length_b   1.000
_cell.length_c   1.000
_cell.angle_alpha   90.00
_cell.angle_beta   90.00
_cell.angle_gamma   90.00
#
_symmetry.space_group_name_H-M   'P 1'
#
loop_
_entity.id
_entity.type
_entity.pdbx_description
1 polymer ?
#
loop_
_entity_poly.entity_id
_entity_poly.type
_entity_poly.pdbx_seq_one_letter_code
_entity_poly.pdbx_strand_id
1 'polypeptide(L)'
;MCTFFGRIEKSPYKLKYKSFTMASLSPTAEGFRILLRRPIIPLAEIAWRWTFAAAAWFLAAMFLLEYADTLPVKALDRLLLASQQPLLVGHAIQRIFEGSAFRFTKAGILLALALVLGWIVLASLGRTLTLRSLIEEFDGPEATPSQAGMASLLGLNFFRAAVALAAAAAGIGSLLAASSLWASTQVSVGDAARLWFALLLITAMAWSVLNWFLSTSAIFAVNGSEGAFQAIASAVHFSVERPGAFAAPGTWFGLIHFGAFLFACGAGFTVLGAAGVIGARPLLFLELLIVLVYSAVVDFLYIGRLLQARCQTSLPRLIPAN
;
A
#
# COMPACT_ATOMS: atom_id res chain seq x y z
N MET A 1 26.01 -52.76 -19.00
CA MET A 1 27.47 -52.81 -18.84
C MET A 1 28.06 -51.59 -19.53
N CYS A 2 28.16 -50.46 -18.83
CA CYS A 2 29.37 -50.01 -18.11
C CYS A 2 30.56 -49.75 -19.05
N THR A 3 30.77 -48.49 -19.43
CA THR A 3 31.92 -47.64 -19.03
C THR A 3 32.02 -46.44 -19.97
N PHE A 4 31.78 -45.21 -19.47
CA PHE A 4 32.40 -44.04 -20.08
C PHE A 4 32.78 -43.03 -18.99
N PHE A 5 34.04 -42.65 -19.11
CA PHE A 5 34.91 -42.02 -18.13
C PHE A 5 34.57 -40.53 -18.00
N GLY A 6 34.72 -40.01 -16.77
CA GLY A 6 34.54 -38.61 -16.46
C GLY A 6 35.46 -37.68 -17.26
N ARG A 7 34.89 -36.53 -17.64
CA ARG A 7 35.62 -35.30 -17.91
C ARG A 7 34.80 -34.15 -17.34
N ILE A 8 35.08 -33.79 -16.09
CA ILE A 8 34.64 -32.53 -15.50
C ILE A 8 35.43 -31.44 -16.21
N GLU A 9 34.85 -30.87 -17.25
CA GLU A 9 35.37 -29.67 -17.88
C GLU A 9 35.25 -28.52 -16.87
N LYS A 10 36.40 -28.11 -16.33
CA LYS A 10 36.51 -26.91 -15.52
C LYS A 10 36.19 -25.72 -16.41
N SER A 11 34.95 -25.25 -16.34
CA SER A 11 34.50 -23.98 -16.89
C SER A 11 35.45 -22.84 -16.48
N PRO A 12 36.05 -22.09 -17.43
CA PRO A 12 37.07 -21.07 -17.14
C PRO A 12 36.48 -19.72 -16.70
N TYR A 13 35.16 -19.62 -16.54
CA TYR A 13 34.53 -18.41 -16.01
C TYR A 13 34.67 -18.44 -14.49
N LYS A 14 35.76 -17.83 -13.99
CA LYS A 14 35.78 -17.29 -12.64
C LYS A 14 34.67 -16.25 -12.57
N LEU A 15 33.46 -16.69 -12.24
CA LEU A 15 32.38 -15.84 -11.76
C LEU A 15 32.98 -15.05 -10.60
N LYS A 16 33.29 -13.79 -10.88
CA LYS A 16 33.71 -12.82 -9.88
C LYS A 16 32.44 -12.47 -9.10
N TYR A 17 31.93 -13.44 -8.35
CA TYR A 17 31.08 -13.14 -7.21
C TYR A 17 31.91 -12.18 -6.39
N LYS A 18 31.51 -10.90 -6.44
CA LYS A 18 31.93 -9.95 -5.43
C LYS A 18 31.31 -10.51 -4.16
N SER A 19 32.05 -11.40 -3.50
CA SER A 19 31.77 -11.87 -2.17
C SER A 19 31.73 -10.59 -1.35
N PHE A 20 30.53 -10.06 -1.20
CA PHE A 20 30.23 -9.12 -0.14
C PHE A 20 30.55 -9.92 1.11
N THR A 21 31.72 -9.64 1.68
CA THR A 21 32.12 -10.16 2.97
C THR A 21 30.98 -9.77 3.91
N MET A 22 30.14 -10.75 4.27
CA MET A 22 29.00 -10.57 5.17
C MET A 22 29.57 -10.31 6.56
N ALA A 23 30.02 -9.08 6.80
CA ALA A 23 30.37 -8.61 8.11
C ALA A 23 29.08 -8.48 8.91
N SER A 24 28.74 -9.52 9.69
CA SER A 24 27.91 -9.59 10.92
C SER A 24 26.68 -8.67 11.10
N LEU A 25 26.21 -8.00 10.06
CA LEU A 25 25.08 -7.07 10.09
C LEU A 25 23.82 -7.85 9.76
N SER A 26 22.74 -7.55 10.48
CA SER A 26 21.45 -8.17 10.24
C SER A 26 20.99 -7.92 8.79
N PRO A 27 20.27 -8.86 8.15
CA PRO A 27 19.74 -8.68 6.78
C PRO A 27 18.94 -7.38 6.58
N THR A 28 18.34 -6.85 7.66
CA THR A 28 17.72 -5.52 7.72
C THR A 28 18.71 -4.38 7.48
N ALA A 29 19.86 -4.38 8.17
CA ALA A 29 20.85 -3.31 8.09
C ALA A 29 21.52 -3.25 6.71
N GLU A 30 21.70 -4.40 6.06
CA GLU A 30 22.25 -4.45 4.70
C GLU A 30 21.27 -3.89 3.66
N GLY A 31 19.97 -4.14 3.82
CA GLY A 31 18.93 -3.53 2.99
C GLY A 31 18.93 -1.99 3.07
N PHE A 32 19.07 -1.44 4.29
CA PHE A 32 19.20 0.01 4.49
C PHE A 32 20.52 0.57 3.96
N ARG A 33 21.62 -0.18 4.04
CA ARG A 33 22.93 0.24 3.51
C ARG A 33 22.90 0.40 1.99
N ILE A 34 22.25 -0.52 1.28
CA ILE A 34 22.07 -0.45 -0.17
C ILE A 34 21.18 0.75 -0.54
N LEU A 35 20.10 0.96 0.21
CA LEU A 35 19.18 2.09 0.05
C LEU A 35 19.89 3.45 0.12
N LEU A 36 20.81 3.60 1.09
CA LEU A 36 21.58 4.84 1.28
C LEU A 36 22.69 5.02 0.23
N ARG A 37 23.13 3.95 -0.44
CA ARG A 37 24.18 4.00 -1.46
C ARG A 37 23.65 4.42 -2.83
N ARG A 38 22.39 4.12 -3.14
CA ARG A 38 21.71 4.45 -4.42
C ARG A 38 20.36 5.11 -4.14
N PRO A 39 20.33 6.39 -3.70
CA PRO A 39 19.08 7.07 -3.37
C PRO A 39 18.14 7.24 -4.57
N ILE A 40 18.64 7.12 -5.80
CA ILE A 40 17.82 7.29 -7.00
C ILE A 40 16.73 6.22 -7.16
N ILE A 41 16.98 4.99 -6.70
CA ILE A 41 16.02 3.87 -6.78
C ILE A 41 14.80 4.15 -5.89
N PRO A 42 14.95 4.46 -4.58
CA PRO A 42 13.80 4.80 -3.75
C PRO A 42 13.13 6.12 -4.14
N LEU A 43 13.90 7.10 -4.61
CA LEU A 43 13.33 8.37 -5.06
C LEU A 43 12.44 8.19 -6.29
N ALA A 44 12.81 7.31 -7.23
CA ALA A 44 11.95 6.98 -8.36
C ALA A 44 10.63 6.34 -7.92
N GLU A 45 10.68 5.40 -6.95
CA GLU A 45 9.48 4.76 -6.39
C GLU A 45 8.57 5.78 -5.68
N ILE A 46 9.15 6.68 -4.88
CA ILE A 46 8.43 7.74 -4.18
C ILE A 46 7.81 8.72 -5.19
N ALA A 47 8.57 9.13 -6.20
CA ALA A 47 8.14 10.11 -7.19
C ALA A 47 6.88 9.67 -7.95
N TRP A 48 6.82 8.42 -8.45
CA TRP A 48 5.64 7.98 -9.19
C TRP A 48 4.42 7.81 -8.28
N ARG A 49 4.62 7.34 -7.03
CA ARG A 49 3.53 7.22 -6.03
C ARG A 49 2.94 8.56 -5.67
N TRP A 50 3.80 9.54 -5.40
CA TRP A 50 3.40 10.89 -5.01
C TRP A 50 2.72 11.61 -6.17
N THR A 51 3.21 11.42 -7.39
CA THR A 51 2.57 11.96 -8.60
C THR A 51 1.17 11.38 -8.79
N PHE A 52 1.03 10.05 -8.65
CA PHE A 52 -0.28 9.41 -8.72
C PHE A 52 -1.22 9.86 -7.60
N ALA A 53 -0.73 9.93 -6.36
CA ALA A 53 -1.52 10.38 -5.21
C ALA A 53 -2.00 11.82 -5.39
N ALA A 54 -1.13 12.72 -5.84
CA ALA A 54 -1.47 14.10 -6.13
C ALA A 54 -2.51 14.20 -7.25
N ALA A 55 -2.36 13.44 -8.33
CA ALA A 55 -3.32 13.38 -9.42
C ALA A 55 -4.68 12.82 -8.95
N ALA A 56 -4.67 11.75 -8.17
CA ALA A 56 -5.88 11.15 -7.61
C ALA A 56 -6.62 12.11 -6.68
N TRP A 57 -5.87 12.81 -5.82
CA TRP A 57 -6.43 13.81 -4.91
C TRP A 57 -7.01 15.01 -5.67
N PHE A 58 -6.28 15.52 -6.68
CA PHE A 58 -6.77 16.59 -7.54
C PHE A 58 -8.03 16.19 -8.30
N LEU A 59 -8.07 15.00 -8.92
CA LEU A 59 -9.24 14.50 -9.63
C LEU A 59 -10.43 14.29 -8.68
N ALA A 60 -10.20 13.78 -7.47
CA ALA A 60 -11.24 13.63 -6.46
C ALA A 60 -11.76 14.99 -5.98
N ALA A 61 -10.89 15.97 -5.75
CA ALA A 61 -11.27 17.32 -5.37
C ALA A 61 -12.09 18.01 -6.47
N MET A 62 -11.63 17.94 -7.72
CA MET A 62 -12.35 18.48 -8.88
C MET A 62 -13.69 17.78 -9.07
N PHE A 63 -13.76 16.46 -8.90
CA PHE A 63 -15.01 15.72 -8.93
C PHE A 63 -15.99 16.20 -7.85
N LEU A 64 -15.51 16.43 -6.62
CA LEU A 64 -16.34 16.94 -5.54
C LEU A 64 -16.82 18.38 -5.79
N LEU A 65 -15.97 19.24 -6.34
CA LEU A 65 -16.32 20.62 -6.69
C LEU A 65 -17.36 20.64 -7.83
N GLU A 66 -17.11 19.92 -8.91
CA GLU A 66 -18.06 19.80 -10.03
C GLU A 66 -19.39 19.21 -9.56
N TYR A 67 -19.34 18.19 -8.70
CA TYR A 67 -20.53 17.64 -8.10
C TYR A 67 -21.28 18.67 -7.24
N ALA A 68 -20.57 19.42 -6.40
CA ALA A 68 -21.16 20.46 -5.56
C ALA A 68 -21.83 21.55 -6.40
N ASP A 69 -21.25 21.92 -7.54
CA ASP A 69 -21.82 22.90 -8.47
C ASP A 69 -23.09 22.38 -9.16
N THR A 70 -23.22 21.05 -9.34
CA THR A 70 -24.44 20.44 -9.89
C THR A 70 -25.59 20.31 -8.89
N LEU A 71 -25.37 20.59 -7.60
CA LEU A 71 -26.41 20.50 -6.58
C LEU A 71 -27.39 21.69 -6.71
N PRO A 72 -28.70 21.45 -6.92
CA PRO A 72 -29.68 22.51 -7.00
C PRO A 72 -29.99 23.05 -5.59
N VAL A 73 -29.14 23.93 -5.07
CA VAL A 73 -29.36 24.56 -3.77
C VAL A 73 -30.38 25.67 -3.91
N LYS A 74 -31.64 25.44 -3.52
CA LYS A 74 -32.67 26.48 -3.53
C LYS A 74 -32.47 27.43 -2.33
N ALA A 75 -32.90 28.68 -2.48
CA ALA A 75 -32.84 29.68 -1.41
C ALA A 75 -33.59 29.22 -0.13
N LEU A 76 -34.64 28.42 -0.30
CA LEU A 76 -35.38 27.79 0.81
C LEU A 76 -34.50 26.81 1.60
N ASP A 77 -33.66 26.03 0.93
CA ASP A 77 -32.79 25.04 1.58
C ASP A 77 -31.68 25.73 2.38
N ARG A 78 -31.18 26.88 1.90
CA ARG A 78 -30.24 27.73 2.67
C ARG A 78 -30.88 28.30 3.95
N LEU A 79 -32.17 28.63 3.88
CA LEU A 79 -32.94 29.16 5.01
C LEU A 79 -33.23 28.06 6.04
N LEU A 80 -33.52 26.84 5.57
CA LEU A 80 -33.68 25.64 6.41
C LEU A 80 -32.35 25.23 7.06
N LEU A 81 -31.23 25.31 6.34
CA LEU A 81 -29.89 25.08 6.90
C LEU A 81 -29.51 26.14 7.94
N ALA A 82 -29.87 27.40 7.71
CA ALA A 82 -29.64 28.50 8.65
C ALA A 82 -30.48 28.38 9.94
N SER A 83 -31.61 27.69 9.90
CA SER A 83 -32.50 27.52 11.06
C SER A 83 -31.89 26.69 12.20
N GLN A 84 -30.80 25.94 11.94
CA GLN A 84 -30.13 25.03 12.89
C GLN A 84 -31.04 23.98 13.55
N GLN A 85 -32.26 23.79 13.06
CA GLN A 85 -33.17 22.77 13.58
C GLN A 85 -32.84 21.41 12.93
N PRO A 86 -32.43 20.39 13.69
CA PRO A 86 -31.87 19.14 13.14
C PRO A 86 -32.85 18.39 12.24
N LEU A 87 -34.16 18.45 12.52
CA LEU A 87 -35.19 17.85 11.68
C LEU A 87 -35.38 18.59 10.34
N LEU A 88 -35.27 19.92 10.32
CA LEU A 88 -35.40 20.73 9.09
C LEU A 88 -34.14 20.65 8.23
N VAL A 89 -32.98 20.62 8.86
CA VAL A 89 -31.69 20.37 8.21
C VAL A 89 -31.69 18.99 7.54
N GLY A 90 -32.20 17.96 8.23
CA GLY A 90 -32.33 16.61 7.66
C GLY A 90 -33.21 16.56 6.41
N HIS A 91 -34.37 17.21 6.44
CA HIS A 91 -35.26 17.30 5.27
C HIS A 91 -34.65 18.10 4.11
N ALA A 92 -33.94 19.19 4.41
CA ALA A 92 -33.23 19.96 3.40
C ALA A 92 -32.12 19.13 2.73
N ILE A 93 -31.33 18.40 3.52
CA ILE A 93 -30.30 17.49 3.02
C ILE A 93 -30.94 16.42 2.13
N GLN A 94 -31.97 15.72 2.61
CA GLN A 94 -32.65 14.68 1.83
C GLN A 94 -33.15 15.22 0.48
N ARG A 95 -33.77 16.41 0.47
CA ARG A 95 -34.29 17.05 -0.75
C ARG A 95 -33.19 17.51 -1.71
N ILE A 96 -32.04 17.95 -1.21
CA ILE A 96 -30.86 18.28 -2.03
C ILE A 96 -30.29 17.01 -2.69
N PHE A 97 -30.31 15.88 -2.00
CA PHE A 97 -29.73 14.61 -2.50
C PHE A 97 -30.70 13.76 -3.33
N GLU A 98 -32.02 13.94 -3.20
CA GLU A 98 -33.08 13.10 -3.80
C GLU A 98 -33.10 13.01 -5.34
N GLY A 99 -32.27 13.77 -6.05
CA GLY A 99 -32.05 13.61 -7.51
C GLY A 99 -30.59 13.52 -7.95
N SER A 100 -29.65 13.85 -7.06
CA SER A 100 -28.22 13.99 -7.39
C SER A 100 -27.38 12.78 -6.97
N ALA A 101 -27.86 11.98 -6.01
CA ALA A 101 -27.14 10.81 -5.51
C ALA A 101 -26.79 9.79 -6.61
N PHE A 102 -27.68 9.58 -7.59
CA PHE A 102 -27.40 8.64 -8.68
C PHE A 102 -26.26 9.12 -9.60
N ARG A 103 -26.20 10.43 -9.88
CA ARG A 103 -25.12 11.04 -10.68
C ARG A 103 -23.79 10.96 -9.94
N PHE A 104 -23.81 11.24 -8.64
CA PHE A 104 -22.65 11.08 -7.76
C PHE A 104 -22.10 9.65 -7.82
N THR A 105 -22.96 8.65 -7.60
CA THR A 105 -22.56 7.24 -7.58
C THR A 105 -21.99 6.81 -8.93
N LYS A 106 -22.65 7.17 -10.06
CA LYS A 106 -22.15 6.81 -11.39
C LYS A 106 -20.78 7.40 -11.68
N ALA A 107 -20.60 8.70 -11.44
CA ALA A 107 -19.35 9.38 -11.70
C ALA A 107 -18.24 8.95 -10.71
N GLY A 108 -18.60 8.73 -9.44
CA GLY A 108 -17.70 8.18 -8.43
C GLY A 108 -17.19 6.77 -8.77
N ILE A 109 -18.07 5.89 -9.27
CA ILE A 109 -17.66 4.55 -9.75
C ILE A 109 -16.70 4.67 -10.94
N LEU A 110 -16.99 5.54 -11.91
CA LEU A 110 -16.10 5.74 -13.06
C LEU A 110 -14.74 6.29 -12.64
N LEU A 111 -14.71 7.28 -11.75
CA LEU A 111 -13.49 7.84 -11.20
C LEU A 111 -12.68 6.78 -10.44
N ALA A 112 -13.34 6.03 -9.55
CA ALA A 112 -12.71 4.96 -8.79
C ALA A 112 -12.11 3.89 -9.72
N LEU A 113 -12.84 3.46 -10.75
CA LEU A 113 -12.34 2.49 -11.72
C LEU A 113 -11.15 3.05 -12.51
N ALA A 114 -11.21 4.30 -12.96
CA ALA A 114 -10.12 4.96 -13.66
C ALA A 114 -8.85 5.06 -12.80
N LEU A 115 -9.00 5.44 -11.52
CA LEU A 115 -7.89 5.50 -10.58
C LEU A 115 -7.31 4.12 -10.29
N VAL A 116 -8.15 3.09 -10.13
CA VAL A 116 -7.70 1.70 -9.92
C VAL A 116 -6.90 1.19 -11.12
N LEU A 117 -7.41 1.39 -12.35
CA LEU A 117 -6.71 0.99 -13.56
C LEU A 117 -5.40 1.76 -13.73
N GLY A 118 -5.42 3.07 -13.51
CA GLY A 118 -4.23 3.92 -13.52
C GLY A 118 -3.18 3.46 -12.51
N TRP A 119 -3.60 3.12 -11.29
CA TRP A 119 -2.72 2.57 -10.26
C TRP A 119 -2.11 1.24 -10.68
N ILE A 120 -2.89 0.30 -11.22
CA ILE A 120 -2.37 -1.02 -11.64
C ILE A 120 -1.30 -0.85 -12.71
N VAL A 121 -1.54 0.00 -13.72
CA VAL A 121 -0.59 0.26 -14.80
C VAL A 121 0.67 0.92 -14.26
N LEU A 122 0.54 2.01 -13.49
CA LEU A 122 1.68 2.74 -12.94
C LEU A 122 2.48 1.90 -11.94
N ALA A 123 1.81 1.15 -11.07
CA ALA A 123 2.46 0.24 -10.15
C ALA A 123 3.22 -0.85 -10.91
N SER A 124 2.69 -1.38 -12.01
CA SER A 124 3.37 -2.41 -12.80
C SER A 124 4.59 -1.86 -13.52
N LEU A 125 4.49 -0.67 -14.10
CA LEU A 125 5.63 0.01 -14.76
C LEU A 125 6.70 0.42 -13.75
N GLY A 126 6.32 1.13 -12.68
CA GLY A 126 7.24 1.55 -11.62
C GLY A 126 7.96 0.39 -10.96
N ARG A 127 7.24 -0.73 -10.71
CA ARG A 127 7.83 -1.96 -10.17
C ARG A 127 8.78 -2.64 -11.14
N THR A 128 8.47 -2.65 -12.42
CA THR A 128 9.35 -3.24 -13.44
C THR A 128 10.66 -2.45 -13.54
N LEU A 129 10.61 -1.12 -13.55
CA LEU A 129 11.79 -0.27 -13.60
C LEU A 129 12.66 -0.38 -12.34
N THR A 130 12.04 -0.40 -11.15
CA THR A 130 12.77 -0.57 -9.88
C THR A 130 13.35 -1.97 -9.73
N LEU A 131 12.64 -3.02 -10.11
CA LEU A 131 13.16 -4.39 -10.02
C LEU A 131 14.22 -4.66 -11.07
N ARG A 132 14.09 -4.13 -12.29
CA ARG A 132 15.13 -4.24 -13.33
C ARG A 132 16.45 -3.61 -12.87
N SER A 133 16.41 -2.39 -12.33
CA SER A 133 17.62 -1.72 -11.82
C SER A 133 18.26 -2.46 -10.65
N LEU A 134 17.46 -3.13 -9.81
CA LEU A 134 17.98 -3.98 -8.73
C LEU A 134 18.61 -5.27 -9.27
N ILE A 135 18.00 -5.95 -10.25
CA ILE A 135 18.57 -7.16 -10.86
C ILE A 135 19.89 -6.84 -11.57
N GLU A 136 19.94 -5.76 -12.36
CA GLU A 136 21.16 -5.33 -13.04
C GLU A 136 22.30 -5.07 -12.03
N GLU A 137 21.99 -4.63 -10.82
CA GLU A 137 22.97 -4.40 -9.75
C GLU A 137 23.44 -5.69 -9.05
N PHE A 138 22.58 -6.70 -8.91
CA PHE A 138 22.92 -7.97 -8.25
C PHE A 138 23.45 -9.06 -9.20
N ASP A 139 22.83 -9.22 -10.37
CA ASP A 139 23.10 -10.31 -11.33
C ASP A 139 23.88 -9.83 -12.58
N GLY A 140 24.11 -8.52 -12.74
CA GLY A 140 24.88 -7.93 -13.83
C GLY A 140 24.05 -7.52 -15.06
N PRO A 141 24.63 -6.79 -16.04
CA PRO A 141 23.91 -6.17 -17.15
C PRO A 141 23.32 -7.16 -18.18
N GLU A 142 23.64 -8.45 -18.10
CA GLU A 142 23.11 -9.50 -19.00
C GLU A 142 21.81 -10.15 -18.51
N ALA A 143 21.35 -9.81 -17.29
CA ALA A 143 20.11 -10.33 -16.74
C ALA A 143 18.89 -9.63 -17.37
N THR A 144 18.38 -10.17 -18.48
CA THR A 144 17.16 -9.66 -19.11
C THR A 144 15.92 -10.09 -18.31
N PRO A 145 15.07 -9.17 -17.84
CA PRO A 145 13.81 -9.53 -17.21
C PRO A 145 12.91 -10.28 -18.21
N SER A 146 12.38 -11.43 -17.80
CA SER A 146 11.52 -12.24 -18.67
C SER A 146 10.17 -11.51 -18.91
N GLN A 147 9.64 -11.58 -20.13
CA GLN A 147 8.30 -11.05 -20.44
C GLN A 147 7.21 -11.70 -19.56
N ALA A 148 7.40 -12.98 -19.19
CA ALA A 148 6.55 -13.70 -18.25
C ALA A 148 6.54 -13.06 -16.85
N GLY A 149 7.69 -12.58 -16.37
CA GLY A 149 7.79 -11.85 -15.10
C GLY A 149 7.03 -10.52 -15.12
N MET A 150 7.05 -9.79 -16.24
CA MET A 150 6.28 -8.55 -16.40
C MET A 150 4.76 -8.81 -16.36
N ALA A 151 4.29 -9.86 -17.04
CA ALA A 151 2.88 -10.27 -16.99
C ALA A 151 2.47 -10.73 -15.57
N SER A 152 3.37 -11.41 -14.87
CA SER A 152 3.19 -11.85 -13.48
C SER A 152 3.05 -10.65 -12.51
N LEU A 153 3.86 -9.60 -12.68
CA LEU A 153 3.75 -8.35 -11.91
C LEU A 153 2.42 -7.64 -12.14
N LEU A 154 1.92 -7.60 -13.38
CA LEU A 154 0.60 -7.04 -13.68
C LEU A 154 -0.51 -7.79 -12.94
N GLY A 155 -0.47 -9.14 -12.97
CA GLY A 155 -1.41 -9.97 -12.23
C GLY A 155 -1.36 -9.74 -10.72
N LEU A 156 -0.16 -9.63 -10.15
CA LEU A 156 0.01 -9.33 -8.72
C LEU A 156 -0.52 -7.95 -8.34
N ASN A 157 -0.28 -6.93 -9.17
CA ASN A 157 -0.81 -5.58 -8.92
C ASN A 157 -2.34 -5.52 -9.09
N PHE A 158 -2.91 -6.31 -9.99
CA PHE A 158 -4.36 -6.49 -10.08
C PHE A 158 -4.93 -7.10 -8.79
N PHE A 159 -4.31 -8.17 -8.25
CA PHE A 159 -4.73 -8.72 -6.96
C PHE A 159 -4.61 -7.70 -5.83
N ARG A 160 -3.53 -6.91 -5.80
CA ARG A 160 -3.38 -5.85 -4.78
C ARG A 160 -4.47 -4.80 -4.86
N ALA A 161 -4.84 -4.38 -6.07
CA ALA A 161 -5.95 -3.47 -6.28
C ALA A 161 -7.29 -4.10 -5.85
N ALA A 162 -7.53 -5.38 -6.17
CA ALA A 162 -8.73 -6.10 -5.75
C ALA A 162 -8.83 -6.20 -4.22
N VAL A 163 -7.74 -6.53 -3.54
CA VAL A 163 -7.69 -6.57 -2.07
C VAL A 163 -7.92 -5.17 -1.47
N ALA A 164 -7.36 -4.11 -2.07
CA ALA A 164 -7.59 -2.73 -1.62
C ALA A 164 -9.07 -2.32 -1.77
N LEU A 165 -9.72 -2.67 -2.88
CA LEU A 165 -11.14 -2.44 -3.09
C LEU A 165 -12.00 -3.23 -2.10
N ALA A 166 -11.66 -4.50 -1.85
CA ALA A 166 -12.34 -5.32 -0.84
C ALA A 166 -12.19 -4.72 0.57
N ALA A 167 -11.01 -4.20 0.92
CA ALA A 167 -10.76 -3.54 2.20
C ALA A 167 -11.56 -2.23 2.31
N ALA A 168 -11.66 -1.43 1.24
CA ALA A 168 -12.50 -0.23 1.22
C ALA A 168 -13.98 -0.57 1.40
N ALA A 169 -14.48 -1.57 0.67
CA ALA A 169 -15.85 -2.06 0.80
C ALA A 169 -16.14 -2.59 2.22
N ALA A 170 -15.22 -3.36 2.80
CA ALA A 170 -15.32 -3.84 4.18
C ALA A 170 -15.26 -2.70 5.21
N GLY A 171 -14.47 -1.65 4.97
CA GLY A 171 -14.43 -0.45 5.78
C GLY A 171 -15.79 0.27 5.81
N ILE A 172 -16.41 0.47 4.64
CA ILE A 172 -17.77 1.02 4.55
C ILE A 172 -18.79 0.07 5.20
N GLY A 173 -18.69 -1.23 4.92
CA GLY A 173 -19.55 -2.26 5.50
C GLY A 173 -19.47 -2.31 7.03
N SER A 174 -18.30 -2.06 7.62
CA SER A 174 -18.13 -1.99 9.08
C SER A 174 -18.90 -0.85 9.71
N LEU A 175 -18.93 0.31 9.05
CA LEU A 175 -19.70 1.47 9.48
C LEU A 175 -21.19 1.17 9.39
N LEU A 176 -21.65 0.63 8.25
CA LEU A 176 -23.06 0.26 8.06
C LEU A 176 -23.52 -0.80 9.07
N ALA A 177 -22.69 -1.80 9.35
CA ALA A 177 -23.00 -2.84 10.34
C ALA A 177 -23.13 -2.24 11.76
N ALA A 178 -22.20 -1.39 12.16
CA ALA A 178 -22.24 -0.72 13.46
C ALA A 178 -23.44 0.23 13.60
N SER A 179 -23.72 1.03 12.56
CA SER A 179 -24.88 1.92 12.52
C SER A 179 -26.20 1.17 12.52
N SER A 180 -26.28 0.05 11.79
CA SER A 180 -27.48 -0.80 11.77
C SER A 180 -27.74 -1.45 13.12
N LEU A 181 -26.69 -1.88 13.82
CA LEU A 181 -26.83 -2.47 15.15
C LEU A 181 -27.31 -1.41 16.16
N TRP A 182 -26.71 -0.21 16.12
CA TRP A 182 -27.14 0.92 16.92
C TRP A 182 -28.64 1.23 16.72
N ALA A 183 -29.08 1.28 15.46
CA ALA A 183 -30.47 1.57 15.11
C ALA A 183 -31.44 0.45 15.53
N SER A 184 -31.05 -0.82 15.44
CA SER A 184 -31.96 -1.96 15.71
C SER A 184 -32.07 -2.34 17.19
N THR A 185 -31.02 -2.13 17.98
CA THR A 185 -30.94 -2.62 19.36
C THR A 185 -30.90 -1.52 20.42
N GLN A 186 -30.91 -0.24 20.03
CA GLN A 186 -30.75 0.93 20.91
C GLN A 186 -29.53 0.82 21.85
N VAL A 187 -28.48 0.14 21.39
CA VAL A 187 -27.23 -0.01 22.10
C VAL A 187 -26.58 1.37 22.30
N SER A 188 -25.78 1.52 23.36
CA SER A 188 -25.08 2.78 23.61
C SER A 188 -24.22 3.20 22.42
N VAL A 189 -24.12 4.51 22.15
CA VAL A 189 -23.25 5.05 21.08
C VAL A 189 -21.81 4.59 21.26
N GLY A 190 -21.36 4.44 22.52
CA GLY A 190 -20.03 3.94 22.85
C GLY A 190 -19.79 2.52 22.37
N ASP A 191 -20.76 1.63 22.52
CA ASP A 191 -20.62 0.23 22.10
C ASP A 191 -20.72 0.08 20.58
N ALA A 192 -21.57 0.86 19.92
CA ALA A 192 -21.60 0.94 18.45
C ALA A 192 -20.27 1.44 17.88
N ALA A 193 -19.67 2.48 18.49
CA ALA A 193 -18.36 2.98 18.11
C ALA A 193 -17.27 1.92 18.32
N ARG A 194 -17.27 1.21 19.46
CA ARG A 194 -16.33 0.11 19.73
C ARG A 194 -16.43 -0.98 18.68
N LEU A 195 -17.64 -1.39 18.29
CA LEU A 195 -17.85 -2.39 17.24
C LEU A 195 -17.30 -1.90 15.89
N TRP A 196 -17.60 -0.66 15.51
CA TRP A 196 -17.06 -0.06 14.28
C TRP A 196 -15.54 -0.08 14.27
N PHE A 197 -14.89 0.40 15.34
CA PHE A 197 -13.43 0.38 15.46
C PHE A 197 -12.86 -1.04 15.44
N ALA A 198 -13.50 -2.00 16.08
CA ALA A 198 -13.05 -3.40 16.08
C ALA A 198 -13.08 -4.00 14.68
N LEU A 199 -14.18 -3.83 13.94
CA LEU A 199 -14.32 -4.32 12.57
C LEU A 199 -13.36 -3.60 11.61
N LEU A 200 -13.17 -2.30 11.78
CA LEU A 200 -12.22 -1.52 11.01
C LEU A 200 -10.79 -1.98 11.26
N LEU A 201 -10.43 -2.26 12.53
CA LEU A 201 -9.11 -2.78 12.90
C LEU A 201 -8.86 -4.16 12.28
N ILE A 202 -9.83 -5.08 12.35
CA ILE A 202 -9.73 -6.40 11.73
C ILE A 202 -9.53 -6.27 10.21
N THR A 203 -10.30 -5.39 9.57
CA THR A 203 -10.17 -5.12 8.13
C THR A 203 -8.78 -4.58 7.79
N ALA A 204 -8.29 -3.61 8.56
CA ALA A 204 -6.96 -3.04 8.37
C ALA A 204 -5.84 -4.07 8.57
N MET A 205 -5.96 -4.94 9.57
CA MET A 205 -5.02 -6.04 9.80
C MET A 205 -5.02 -7.04 8.64
N ALA A 206 -6.19 -7.49 8.21
CA ALA A 206 -6.33 -8.42 7.08
C ALA A 206 -5.76 -7.83 5.78
N TRP A 207 -6.09 -6.56 5.50
CA TRP A 207 -5.56 -5.84 4.35
C TRP A 207 -4.03 -5.72 4.40
N SER A 208 -3.48 -5.34 5.55
CA SER A 208 -2.03 -5.21 5.76
C SER A 208 -1.29 -6.52 5.49
N VAL A 209 -1.81 -7.64 6.03
CA VAL A 209 -1.23 -8.98 5.83
C VAL A 209 -1.29 -9.41 4.36
N LEU A 210 -2.44 -9.27 3.71
CA LEU A 210 -2.60 -9.65 2.29
C LEU A 210 -1.75 -8.78 1.36
N ASN A 211 -1.72 -7.47 1.59
CA ASN A 211 -0.89 -6.55 0.82
C ASN A 211 0.59 -6.85 1.01
N TRP A 212 1.00 -7.23 2.22
CA TRP A 212 2.37 -7.67 2.49
C TRP A 212 2.70 -8.98 1.76
N PHE A 213 1.81 -9.97 1.83
CA PHE A 213 1.99 -11.24 1.16
C PHE A 213 2.16 -11.07 -0.36
N LEU A 214 1.23 -10.34 -1.00
CA LEU A 214 1.29 -10.04 -2.44
C LEU A 214 2.53 -9.23 -2.83
N SER A 215 2.98 -8.31 -1.97
CA SER A 215 4.20 -7.55 -2.20
C SER A 215 5.46 -8.42 -2.15
N THR A 216 5.44 -9.51 -1.37
CA THR A 216 6.58 -10.45 -1.29
C THR A 216 6.58 -11.39 -2.50
N SER A 217 5.40 -11.83 -2.96
CA SER A 217 5.25 -12.65 -4.18
C SER A 217 5.86 -11.98 -5.41
N ALA A 218 5.85 -10.65 -5.48
CA ALA A 218 6.47 -9.88 -6.57
C ALA A 218 7.98 -10.13 -6.73
N ILE A 219 8.68 -10.55 -5.66
CA ILE A 219 10.11 -10.89 -5.72
C ILE A 219 10.31 -12.22 -6.44
N PHE A 220 9.44 -13.20 -6.17
CA PHE A 220 9.47 -14.50 -6.84
C PHE A 220 9.02 -14.42 -8.30
N ALA A 221 8.03 -13.57 -8.60
CA ALA A 221 7.54 -13.31 -9.96
C ALA A 221 8.63 -12.82 -10.92
N VAL A 222 9.65 -12.15 -10.41
CA VAL A 222 10.75 -11.60 -11.22
C VAL A 222 11.91 -12.58 -11.36
N ASN A 223 12.09 -13.48 -10.40
CA ASN A 223 13.14 -14.51 -10.45
C ASN A 223 12.70 -15.76 -11.22
N GLY A 224 11.40 -16.06 -11.22
CA GLY A 224 10.82 -17.16 -11.98
C GLY A 224 10.43 -16.72 -13.39
N SER A 225 10.54 -17.62 -14.36
CA SER A 225 9.90 -17.48 -15.68
C SER A 225 8.40 -17.79 -15.63
N GLU A 226 7.77 -17.67 -14.47
CA GLU A 226 6.52 -18.33 -14.12
C GLU A 226 5.40 -17.34 -13.77
N GLY A 227 4.15 -17.76 -13.93
CA GLY A 227 2.96 -16.90 -13.81
C GLY A 227 2.68 -16.39 -12.38
N ALA A 228 1.78 -15.41 -12.25
CA ALA A 228 1.45 -14.76 -10.98
C ALA A 228 1.02 -15.73 -9.87
N PHE A 229 0.24 -16.76 -10.21
CA PHE A 229 -0.18 -17.79 -9.26
C PHE A 229 0.99 -18.63 -8.74
N GLN A 230 1.99 -18.90 -9.58
CA GLN A 230 3.15 -19.67 -9.19
C GLN A 230 4.06 -18.86 -8.28
N ALA A 231 4.21 -17.55 -8.55
CA ALA A 231 4.90 -16.63 -7.65
C ALA A 231 4.23 -16.53 -6.27
N ILE A 232 2.90 -16.53 -6.23
CA ILE A 232 2.11 -16.61 -4.99
C ILE A 232 2.38 -17.95 -4.28
N ALA A 233 2.33 -19.07 -4.99
CA ALA A 233 2.59 -20.40 -4.41
C ALA A 233 4.01 -20.49 -3.82
N SER A 234 5.04 -19.98 -4.53
CA SER A 234 6.41 -19.93 -4.02
C SER A 234 6.51 -19.07 -2.75
N ALA A 235 5.78 -17.95 -2.67
CA ALA A 235 5.73 -17.14 -1.45
C ALA A 235 5.04 -17.87 -0.29
N VAL A 236 3.99 -18.67 -0.54
CA VAL A 236 3.38 -19.53 0.48
C VAL A 236 4.39 -20.56 0.98
N HIS A 237 5.03 -21.29 0.07
CA HIS A 237 6.05 -22.29 0.42
C HIS A 237 7.16 -21.67 1.27
N PHE A 238 7.69 -20.51 0.87
CA PHE A 238 8.70 -19.80 1.65
C PHE A 238 8.20 -19.39 3.05
N SER A 239 6.93 -18.99 3.16
CA SER A 239 6.32 -18.59 4.44
C SER A 239 6.16 -19.78 5.39
N VAL A 240 5.87 -20.97 4.85
CA VAL A 240 5.75 -22.22 5.62
C VAL A 240 7.12 -22.76 6.02
N GLU A 241 8.10 -22.72 5.11
CA GLU A 241 9.45 -23.22 5.36
C GLU A 241 10.26 -22.34 6.31
N ARG A 242 10.03 -21.02 6.29
CA ARG A 242 10.78 -20.06 7.12
C ARG A 242 9.85 -19.00 7.75
N PRO A 243 8.96 -19.40 8.67
CA PRO A 243 8.00 -18.47 9.29
C PRO A 243 8.71 -17.35 10.05
N GLY A 244 9.83 -17.62 10.73
CA GLY A 244 10.59 -16.60 11.44
C GLY A 244 11.32 -15.60 10.53
N ALA A 245 11.73 -16.05 9.34
CA ALA A 245 12.36 -15.20 8.33
C ALA A 245 11.37 -14.20 7.72
N PHE A 246 10.09 -14.59 7.63
CA PHE A 246 9.00 -13.77 7.13
C PHE A 246 8.38 -12.91 8.24
N ALA A 247 7.99 -13.52 9.36
CA ALA A 247 7.27 -12.88 10.47
C ALA A 247 8.09 -11.80 11.18
N ALA A 248 9.34 -12.08 11.56
CA ALA A 248 10.10 -11.15 12.40
C ALA A 248 10.36 -9.78 11.73
N PRO A 249 10.75 -9.72 10.44
CA PRO A 249 10.80 -8.45 9.72
C PRO A 249 9.44 -7.79 9.58
N GLY A 250 8.40 -8.56 9.25
CA GLY A 250 7.04 -8.05 9.11
C GLY A 250 6.54 -7.36 10.39
N THR A 251 6.77 -7.98 11.54
CA THR A 251 6.41 -7.42 12.86
C THR A 251 7.21 -6.16 13.16
N TRP A 252 8.53 -6.14 12.92
CA TRP A 252 9.35 -4.96 13.25
C TRP A 252 8.99 -3.75 12.38
N PHE A 253 8.88 -3.94 11.05
CA PHE A 253 8.44 -2.88 10.16
C PHE A 253 6.98 -2.47 10.41
N GLY A 254 6.12 -3.41 10.80
CA GLY A 254 4.74 -3.13 11.20
C GLY A 254 4.67 -2.28 12.47
N LEU A 255 5.48 -2.58 13.48
CA LEU A 255 5.58 -1.81 14.72
C LEU A 255 6.11 -0.40 14.48
N ILE A 256 7.16 -0.24 13.65
CA ILE A 256 7.64 1.11 13.31
C ILE A 256 6.58 1.90 12.57
N HIS A 257 5.90 1.27 11.59
CA HIS A 257 4.83 1.93 10.86
C HIS A 257 3.70 2.35 11.79
N PHE A 258 3.28 1.47 12.70
CA PHE A 258 2.25 1.76 13.69
C PHE A 258 2.67 2.89 14.64
N GLY A 259 3.93 2.90 15.09
CA GLY A 259 4.48 4.00 15.89
C GLY A 259 4.49 5.32 15.14
N ALA A 260 4.89 5.32 13.86
CA ALA A 260 4.85 6.50 13.00
C ALA A 260 3.41 7.01 12.79
N PHE A 261 2.46 6.09 12.64
CA PHE A 261 1.03 6.42 12.51
C PHE A 261 0.49 7.06 13.79
N LEU A 262 0.75 6.47 14.96
CA LEU A 262 0.34 7.03 16.25
C LEU A 262 0.95 8.42 16.48
N PHE A 263 2.22 8.60 16.13
CA PHE A 263 2.88 9.90 16.22
C PHE A 263 2.24 10.94 15.29
N ALA A 264 1.98 10.58 14.04
CA ALA A 264 1.32 11.46 13.08
C ALA A 264 -0.09 11.84 13.52
N CYS A 265 -0.89 10.88 14.02
CA CYS A 265 -2.21 11.15 14.59
C CYS A 265 -2.12 12.07 15.81
N GLY A 266 -1.21 11.79 16.74
CA GLY A 266 -1.01 12.64 17.93
C GLY A 266 -0.60 14.07 17.56
N ALA A 267 0.30 14.23 16.59
CA ALA A 267 0.70 15.52 16.06
C ALA A 267 -0.49 16.25 15.40
N GLY A 268 -1.26 15.57 14.55
CA GLY A 268 -2.45 16.14 13.90
C GLY A 268 -3.49 16.58 14.93
N PHE A 269 -3.84 15.74 15.91
CA PHE A 269 -4.78 16.15 16.96
C PHE A 269 -4.28 17.34 17.79
N THR A 270 -2.96 17.44 18.02
CA THR A 270 -2.36 18.58 18.73
C THR A 270 -2.51 19.87 17.91
N VAL A 271 -2.27 19.77 16.60
CA VAL A 271 -2.39 20.90 15.66
C VAL A 271 -3.85 21.34 15.51
N LEU A 272 -4.77 20.39 15.31
CA LEU A 272 -6.22 20.63 15.35
C LEU A 272 -6.69 21.25 16.67
N GLY A 273 -6.15 20.80 17.81
CA GLY A 273 -6.46 21.38 19.12
C GLY A 273 -6.03 22.84 19.26
N ALA A 274 -4.98 23.24 18.52
CA ALA A 274 -4.50 24.61 18.46
C ALA A 274 -5.16 25.47 17.35
N ALA A 275 -6.20 24.95 16.68
CA ALA A 275 -6.90 25.65 15.59
C ALA A 275 -7.41 27.03 15.97
N GLY A 276 -7.84 27.22 17.23
CA GLY A 276 -8.32 28.51 17.74
C GLY A 276 -7.26 29.61 17.82
N VAL A 277 -5.97 29.26 17.79
CA VAL A 277 -4.84 30.19 17.97
C VAL A 277 -4.09 30.44 16.65
N ILE A 278 -3.94 29.40 15.83
CA ILE A 278 -3.03 29.38 14.68
C ILE A 278 -3.68 29.95 13.40
N GLY A 279 -5.01 30.03 13.37
CA GLY A 279 -5.78 30.43 12.18
C GLY A 279 -5.83 29.33 11.12
N ALA A 280 -6.80 29.44 10.20
CA ALA A 280 -7.14 28.34 9.29
C ALA A 280 -6.04 27.99 8.26
N ARG A 281 -5.33 28.99 7.72
CA ARG A 281 -4.31 28.74 6.68
C ARG A 281 -3.07 28.01 7.22
N PRO A 282 -2.44 28.45 8.31
CA PRO A 282 -1.27 27.75 8.83
C PRO A 282 -1.63 26.39 9.44
N LEU A 283 -2.86 26.25 9.98
CA LEU A 283 -3.41 24.96 10.42
C LEU A 283 -3.43 23.94 9.28
N LEU A 284 -4.07 24.28 8.15
CA LEU A 284 -4.14 23.39 6.98
C LEU A 284 -2.76 23.06 6.42
N PHE A 285 -1.84 24.04 6.39
CA PHE A 285 -0.47 23.81 5.96
C PHE A 285 0.27 22.82 6.86
N LEU A 286 0.12 22.95 8.18
CA LEU A 286 0.79 22.08 9.14
C LEU A 286 0.23 20.66 9.13
N GLU A 287 -1.10 20.51 9.00
CA GLU A 287 -1.74 19.21 8.78
C GLU A 287 -1.24 18.52 7.51
N LEU A 288 -1.21 19.27 6.40
CA LEU A 288 -0.66 18.76 5.14
C LEU A 288 0.81 18.33 5.30
N LEU A 289 1.61 19.13 6.00
CA LEU A 289 3.01 18.81 6.26
C LEU A 289 3.16 17.52 7.08
N ILE A 290 2.36 17.32 8.13
CA ILE A 290 2.36 16.09 8.93
C ILE A 290 2.05 14.87 8.06
N VAL A 291 1.02 14.98 7.21
CA VAL A 291 0.63 13.89 6.28
C VAL A 291 1.75 13.59 5.28
N LEU A 292 2.41 14.62 4.72
CA LEU A 292 3.51 14.45 3.78
C LEU A 292 4.74 13.80 4.43
N VAL A 293 5.10 14.25 5.63
CA VAL A 293 6.22 13.67 6.39
C VAL A 293 5.94 12.21 6.76
N TYR A 294 4.74 11.92 7.25
CA TYR A 294 4.32 10.55 7.54
C TYR A 294 4.38 9.66 6.30
N SER A 295 3.84 10.14 5.17
CA SER A 295 3.85 9.40 3.90
C SER A 295 5.28 9.11 3.41
N ALA A 296 6.19 10.08 3.53
CA ALA A 296 7.60 9.91 3.18
C ALA A 296 8.27 8.82 4.03
N VAL A 297 8.03 8.83 5.34
CA VAL A 297 8.56 7.81 6.26
C VAL A 297 8.03 6.43 5.91
N VAL A 298 6.73 6.30 5.66
CA VAL A 298 6.09 5.02 5.30
C VAL A 298 6.62 4.48 3.98
N ASP A 299 6.76 5.32 2.96
CA ASP A 299 7.31 4.91 1.67
C ASP A 299 8.77 4.43 1.81
N PHE A 300 9.58 5.12 2.63
CA PHE A 300 10.94 4.71 2.91
C PHE A 300 11.00 3.34 3.60
N LEU A 301 10.14 3.11 4.59
CA LEU A 301 10.02 1.81 5.28
C LEU A 301 9.58 0.69 4.33
N TYR A 302 8.69 0.99 3.37
CA TYR A 302 8.24 0.01 2.39
C TYR A 302 9.39 -0.44 1.48
N ILE A 303 10.24 0.48 1.02
CA ILE A 303 11.33 0.15 0.10
C ILE A 303 12.44 -0.61 0.84
N GLY A 304 12.78 -0.20 2.07
CA GLY A 304 13.73 -0.94 2.92
C GLY A 304 13.31 -2.40 3.13
N ARG A 305 12.01 -2.65 3.32
CA ARG A 305 11.44 -4.00 3.48
C ARG A 305 11.64 -4.88 2.24
N LEU A 306 11.47 -4.32 1.04
CA LEU A 306 11.60 -5.06 -0.21
C LEU A 306 13.04 -5.49 -0.48
N LEU A 307 14.00 -4.63 -0.16
CA LEU A 307 15.42 -4.93 -0.29
C LEU A 307 15.85 -6.04 0.69
N GLN A 308 15.33 -6.00 1.92
CA GLN A 308 15.57 -7.08 2.88
C GLN A 308 15.06 -8.42 2.36
N ALA A 309 13.81 -8.47 1.86
CA ALA A 309 13.23 -9.71 1.35
C ALA A 309 14.01 -10.26 0.14
N ARG A 310 14.60 -9.39 -0.69
CA ARG A 310 15.53 -9.81 -1.76
C ARG A 310 16.84 -10.37 -1.20
N CYS A 311 17.48 -9.69 -0.24
CA CYS A 311 18.71 -10.17 0.39
C CYS A 311 18.52 -11.57 1.00
N GLN A 312 17.35 -11.82 1.59
CA GLN A 312 17.01 -13.08 2.24
C GLN A 312 16.73 -14.24 1.26
N THR A 313 16.24 -13.94 0.06
CA THR A 313 16.10 -14.93 -1.03
C THR A 313 17.42 -15.21 -1.75
N SER A 314 18.37 -14.26 -1.73
CA SER A 314 19.73 -14.43 -2.26
C SER A 314 20.70 -15.14 -1.33
N LEU A 315 20.35 -15.37 -0.05
CA LEU A 315 21.21 -16.17 0.85
C LEU A 315 21.25 -17.62 0.36
N PRO A 316 22.45 -18.22 0.17
CA PRO A 316 22.56 -19.61 -0.24
C PRO A 316 21.83 -20.50 0.76
N ARG A 317 21.20 -21.57 0.25
CA ARG A 317 20.71 -22.68 1.09
C ARG A 317 21.90 -23.13 1.93
N LEU A 318 21.95 -22.74 3.19
CA LEU A 318 22.75 -23.44 4.19
C LEU A 318 22.07 -24.80 4.31
N ILE A 319 22.45 -25.71 3.42
CA ILE A 319 22.19 -27.13 3.55
C ILE A 319 22.85 -27.49 4.89
N PRO A 320 22.10 -27.95 5.91
CA PRO A 320 22.76 -28.58 7.04
C PRO A 320 23.53 -29.77 6.47
N ALA A 321 24.85 -29.71 6.57
CA ALA A 321 25.70 -30.84 6.25
C ALA A 321 25.29 -31.98 7.19
N ASN A 322 24.61 -32.98 6.64
CA ASN A 322 24.47 -34.31 7.21
C ASN A 322 25.06 -35.28 6.21
#